data_AF-A0A7G2D1J2-F1
#
_entry.id   AF-A0A7G2D1J2-F1
#
_cell.length_a   1.000
_cell.length_b   1.000
_cell.length_c   1.000
_cell.angle_alpha   90.00
_cell.angle_beta   90.00
_cell.angle_gamma   90.00
#
_symmetry.space_group_name_H-M   'P 1'
#
loop_
_entity.id
_entity.type
_entity.pdbx_description
1 polymer ?
#
loop_
_entity_poly.entity_id
_entity_poly.type
_entity_poly.pdbx_seq_one_letter_code
_entity_poly.pdbx_strand_id
1 'polypeptide(L)'
;MPVTDDASTNRPDILATRVLEADSPVLATAGQKLPLQSIVVVELKRPMRNDATTEDKNPIAQCLDYVARVREGKVTTATGRLIPSSAQEPPAFCYVIADLTPTMERMCKLSNLTKTHDGLGYFGYVEPYKAYVEVISFDGLVNAVTERNRAFFDRLGLPSS
;
A
#
# COMPACT_ATOMS: atom_id res chain seq x y z
N MET A 1 -0.86 17.88 -22.12
CA MET A 1 0.08 17.18 -23.01
C MET A 1 -0.38 15.74 -23.12
N PRO A 2 -0.47 15.14 -24.32
CA PRO A 2 -0.71 13.71 -24.43
C PRO A 2 0.51 12.99 -23.85
N VAL A 3 0.27 11.96 -23.04
CA VAL A 3 1.32 11.24 -22.31
C VAL A 3 2.10 10.29 -23.23
N THR A 4 1.53 9.87 -24.36
CA THR A 4 2.24 9.21 -25.47
C THR A 4 1.53 9.48 -26.81
N ASP A 5 2.29 9.63 -27.89
CA ASP A 5 1.82 9.59 -29.29
C ASP A 5 2.09 8.20 -29.87
N ASP A 6 1.36 7.18 -29.39
CA ASP A 6 1.47 5.82 -29.92
C ASP A 6 0.10 5.29 -30.39
N ALA A 7 0.06 4.85 -31.65
CA ALA A 7 -1.11 4.26 -32.29
C ALA A 7 -1.18 2.74 -32.13
N SER A 8 -0.26 2.12 -31.38
CA SER A 8 -0.24 0.68 -31.17
C SER A 8 -1.30 0.23 -30.15
N THR A 9 -1.93 -0.91 -30.42
CA THR A 9 -2.94 -1.56 -29.55
C THR A 9 -2.39 -2.10 -28.23
N ASN A 10 -1.10 -1.91 -27.91
CA ASN A 10 -0.51 -2.26 -26.63
C ASN A 10 -0.73 -1.13 -25.61
N ARG A 11 -2.00 -0.95 -25.23
CA ARG A 11 -2.36 -0.09 -24.11
C ARG A 11 -1.99 -0.78 -22.80
N PRO A 12 -1.30 -0.13 -21.86
CA PRO A 12 -1.26 -0.62 -20.49
C PRO A 12 -2.69 -0.59 -19.93
N ASP A 13 -3.20 -1.74 -19.46
CA ASP A 13 -4.60 -1.84 -19.00
C ASP A 13 -4.85 -1.01 -17.74
N ILE A 14 -3.82 -0.76 -16.93
CA ILE A 14 -3.87 0.19 -15.82
C ILE A 14 -2.51 0.90 -15.73
N LEU A 15 -2.53 2.23 -15.89
CA LEU A 15 -1.43 3.13 -15.57
C LEU A 15 -1.91 4.12 -14.51
N ALA A 16 -1.42 3.98 -13.29
CA ALA A 16 -1.75 4.87 -12.18
C ALA A 16 -0.60 5.84 -11.92
N THR A 17 -0.53 6.95 -12.65
CA THR A 17 0.33 8.08 -12.30
C THR A 17 -0.46 9.03 -11.41
N ARG A 18 -0.47 8.77 -10.11
CA ARG A 18 -0.93 9.74 -9.12
C ARG A 18 0.26 10.13 -8.25
N VAL A 19 0.60 11.42 -8.27
CA VAL A 19 1.45 12.01 -7.24
C VAL A 19 0.66 11.91 -5.94
N LEU A 20 1.04 10.98 -5.08
CA LEU A 20 0.50 10.87 -3.74
C LEU A 20 1.25 11.90 -2.89
N GLU A 21 0.53 12.86 -2.32
CA GLU A 21 1.09 13.67 -1.23
C GLU A 21 1.29 12.74 -0.03
N ALA A 22 2.46 12.84 0.61
CA ALA A 22 2.72 12.12 1.86
C ALA A 22 1.63 12.47 2.89
N ASP A 23 1.14 11.47 3.62
CA ASP A 23 0.12 11.58 4.68
C ASP A 23 -1.34 11.81 4.23
N SER A 24 -1.67 11.80 2.93
CA SER A 24 -3.08 11.83 2.49
C SER A 24 -3.57 10.44 2.05
N PRO A 25 -4.50 9.79 2.80
CA PRO A 25 -5.03 8.49 2.39
C PRO A 25 -5.85 8.63 1.11
N VAL A 26 -5.46 7.90 0.07
CA VAL A 26 -6.19 7.84 -1.20
C VAL A 26 -6.93 6.51 -1.28
N LEU A 27 -8.26 6.57 -1.29
CA LEU A 27 -9.06 5.40 -1.63
C LEU A 27 -9.00 5.16 -3.15
N ALA A 28 -8.17 4.22 -3.57
CA ALA A 28 -8.10 3.76 -4.95
C ALA A 28 -9.16 2.68 -5.22
N THR A 29 -10.44 3.05 -5.22
CA THR A 29 -11.49 2.16 -5.74
C THR A 29 -11.67 2.43 -7.22
N ALA A 30 -11.30 1.47 -8.06
CA ALA A 30 -11.46 1.56 -9.52
C ALA A 30 -12.93 1.47 -9.99
N GLY A 31 -13.92 1.46 -9.07
CA GLY A 31 -15.34 1.40 -9.42
C GLY A 31 -16.26 1.94 -8.34
N GLN A 32 -17.37 2.55 -8.78
CA GLN A 32 -18.48 2.99 -7.93
C GLN A 32 -19.39 1.83 -7.46
N LYS A 33 -19.03 0.57 -7.75
CA LYS A 33 -19.83 -0.61 -7.39
C LYS A 33 -19.58 -0.99 -5.95
N LEU A 34 -20.63 -0.84 -5.15
CA LEU A 34 -20.76 -1.44 -3.83
C LEU A 34 -21.42 -2.83 -4.00
N PRO A 35 -21.08 -3.83 -3.18
CA PRO A 35 -20.10 -3.79 -2.09
C PRO A 35 -18.64 -3.72 -2.58
N LEU A 36 -17.75 -3.14 -1.75
CA LEU A 36 -16.31 -3.09 -2.04
C LEU A 36 -15.77 -4.51 -2.20
N GLN A 37 -14.95 -4.75 -3.24
CA GLN A 37 -14.30 -6.04 -3.45
C GLN A 37 -13.13 -6.28 -2.49
N SER A 38 -12.39 -5.22 -2.18
CA SER A 38 -11.28 -5.22 -1.22
C SER A 38 -11.04 -3.80 -0.69
N ILE A 39 -10.33 -3.71 0.42
CA ILE A 39 -9.79 -2.46 0.95
C ILE A 39 -8.28 -2.52 0.73
N VAL A 40 -7.71 -1.50 0.08
CA VAL A 40 -6.25 -1.37 -0.07
C VAL A 40 -5.82 -0.10 0.63
N VAL A 41 -4.86 -0.23 1.54
CA VAL A 41 -4.25 0.88 2.26
C VAL A 41 -2.75 0.86 1.96
N VAL A 42 -2.22 2.00 1.53
CA VAL A 42 -0.79 2.19 1.33
C VAL A 42 -0.34 3.31 2.24
N GLU A 43 0.60 3.02 3.12
CA GLU A 43 1.16 3.95 4.09
C GLU A 43 2.65 4.15 3.79
N LEU A 44 3.01 5.37 3.38
CA LEU A 44 4.38 5.73 3.03
C LEU A 44 4.99 6.59 4.13
N LYS A 45 6.10 6.15 4.73
CA LYS A 45 6.85 6.94 5.71
C LYS A 45 8.06 7.62 5.10
N ARG A 46 8.64 8.56 5.86
CA ARG A 46 9.94 9.15 5.50
C ARG A 46 11.06 8.11 5.70
N PRO A 47 12.09 8.07 4.84
CA PRO A 47 13.27 7.24 5.06
C PRO A 47 13.91 7.48 6.44
N MET A 48 14.49 6.43 7.00
CA MET A 48 15.16 6.40 8.31
C MET A 48 14.29 6.85 9.49
N ARG A 49 12.96 6.86 9.34
CA ARG A 49 12.03 7.15 10.43
C ARG A 49 12.17 6.08 11.53
N ASN A 50 12.55 6.50 12.74
CA ASN A 50 12.76 5.62 13.88
C ASN A 50 12.02 6.08 15.15
N ASP A 51 10.80 6.59 15.00
CA ASP A 51 9.97 7.06 16.10
C ASP A 51 8.64 6.30 16.23
N ALA A 52 8.56 5.07 15.69
CA ALA A 52 7.40 4.18 15.86
C ALA A 52 7.38 3.55 17.28
N THR A 53 7.39 4.39 18.31
CA THR A 53 7.50 3.98 19.72
C THR A 53 6.14 3.77 20.39
N THR A 54 5.11 4.43 19.89
CA THR A 54 3.73 4.45 20.38
C THR A 54 2.75 4.02 19.29
N GLU A 55 1.52 3.68 19.66
CA GLU A 55 0.49 3.17 18.74
C GLU A 55 0.08 4.21 17.69
N ASP A 56 -0.10 5.47 18.09
CA ASP A 56 -0.39 6.60 17.19
C ASP A 56 0.71 6.85 16.14
N LYS A 57 1.92 6.39 16.43
CA LYS A 57 3.08 6.49 15.54
C LYS A 57 3.38 5.20 14.77
N ASN A 58 2.66 4.12 15.03
CA ASN A 58 2.86 2.83 14.38
C ASN A 58 2.19 2.82 13.00
N PRO A 59 2.95 2.74 11.89
CA PRO A 59 2.37 2.71 10.55
C PRO A 59 1.42 1.53 10.31
N ILE A 60 1.67 0.38 10.96
CA ILE A 60 0.79 -0.80 10.87
C ILE A 60 -0.56 -0.48 11.51
N ALA A 61 -0.55 0.10 12.72
CA ALA A 61 -1.78 0.50 13.40
C ALA A 61 -2.57 1.53 12.58
N GLN A 62 -1.90 2.52 12.01
CA GLN A 62 -2.53 3.53 11.13
C GLN A 62 -3.28 2.89 9.94
N CYS A 63 -2.68 1.88 9.31
CA CYS A 63 -3.35 1.11 8.26
C CYS A 63 -4.59 0.37 8.78
N LEU A 64 -4.46 -0.35 9.90
CA LEU A 64 -5.53 -1.15 10.49
C LEU A 64 -6.70 -0.28 10.97
N ASP A 65 -6.41 0.89 11.55
CA ASP A 65 -7.41 1.89 11.95
C ASP A 65 -8.16 2.46 10.74
N TYR A 66 -7.47 2.64 9.60
CA TYR A 66 -8.14 3.04 8.36
C TYR A 66 -9.09 1.93 7.87
N VAL A 67 -8.66 0.66 7.88
CA VAL A 67 -9.51 -0.49 7.55
C VAL A 67 -10.75 -0.53 8.44
N ALA A 68 -10.59 -0.34 9.75
CA ALA A 68 -11.71 -0.30 10.69
C ALA A 68 -12.70 0.82 10.34
N ARG A 69 -12.22 2.05 10.14
CA ARG A 69 -13.08 3.20 9.78
C ARG A 69 -13.84 2.98 8.47
N VAL A 70 -13.22 2.36 7.47
CA VAL A 70 -13.90 2.03 6.19
C VAL A 70 -15.02 1.03 6.44
N ARG A 71 -14.80 -0.01 7.26
CA ARG A 71 -15.82 -1.03 7.55
C ARG A 71 -16.98 -0.49 8.39
N GLU A 72 -16.70 0.43 9.31
CA GLU A 72 -17.72 1.14 10.07
C GLU A 72 -18.57 2.09 9.21
N GLY A 73 -18.18 2.34 7.96
CA GLY A 73 -18.85 3.26 7.06
C GLY A 73 -18.66 4.73 7.45
N LYS A 74 -17.57 5.06 8.14
CA LYS A 74 -17.26 6.43 8.62
C LYS A 74 -16.39 7.23 7.64
N VAL A 75 -16.06 6.68 6.48
CA VAL A 75 -15.13 7.28 5.51
C VAL A 75 -15.89 7.71 4.26
N THR A 76 -15.54 8.87 3.72
CA THR A 76 -16.05 9.38 2.45
C THR A 76 -15.05 9.14 1.33
N THR A 77 -15.55 8.94 0.11
CA THR A 77 -14.72 8.98 -1.10
C THR A 77 -14.16 10.38 -1.30
N ALA A 78 -13.17 10.53 -2.20
CA ALA A 78 -12.65 11.84 -2.60
C ALA A 78 -13.73 12.81 -3.14
N THR A 79 -14.88 12.29 -3.58
CA THR A 79 -16.02 13.09 -4.05
C THR A 79 -17.07 13.35 -2.95
N GLY A 80 -16.75 13.04 -1.69
CA GLY A 80 -17.63 13.26 -0.54
C GLY A 80 -18.72 12.19 -0.35
N ARG A 81 -18.74 11.11 -1.13
CA ARG A 81 -19.76 10.06 -0.99
C ARG A 81 -19.41 9.14 0.16
N LEU A 82 -20.33 8.91 1.08
CA LEU A 82 -20.12 7.96 2.18
C LEU A 82 -19.92 6.54 1.63
N ILE A 83 -18.91 5.85 2.13
CA ILE A 83 -18.73 4.42 1.91
C ILE A 83 -19.65 3.72 2.91
N PRO A 84 -20.69 2.98 2.50
CA PRO A 84 -21.53 2.27 3.44
C PRO A 84 -20.74 1.17 4.14
N SER A 85 -21.12 0.87 5.38
CA SER A 85 -20.62 -0.30 6.08
C SER A 85 -20.95 -1.56 5.26
N SER A 86 -19.95 -2.42 5.09
CA SER A 86 -20.13 -3.67 4.36
C SER A 86 -20.42 -4.80 5.34
N ALA A 87 -21.62 -5.38 5.28
CA ALA A 87 -22.00 -6.54 6.09
C ALA A 87 -21.10 -7.77 5.83
N GLN A 88 -20.40 -7.81 4.70
CA GLN A 88 -19.53 -8.94 4.31
C GLN A 88 -18.05 -8.72 4.66
N GLU A 89 -17.67 -7.56 5.19
CA GLU A 89 -16.29 -7.21 5.58
C GLU A 89 -15.24 -7.64 4.55
N PRO A 90 -15.07 -6.88 3.45
CA PRO A 90 -14.15 -7.27 2.38
C PRO A 90 -12.71 -7.45 2.90
N PRO A 91 -11.93 -8.32 2.23
CA PRO A 91 -10.52 -8.52 2.58
C PRO A 91 -9.77 -7.19 2.48
N ALA A 92 -8.88 -6.96 3.43
CA ALA A 92 -8.03 -5.77 3.47
C ALA A 92 -6.57 -6.12 3.16
N PHE A 93 -5.90 -5.23 2.44
CA PHE A 93 -4.49 -5.32 2.09
C PHE A 93 -3.81 -4.01 2.50
N CYS A 94 -2.85 -4.11 3.41
CA CYS A 94 -2.13 -2.98 3.97
C CYS A 94 -0.66 -3.07 3.57
N TYR A 95 -0.18 -2.08 2.82
CA TYR A 95 1.21 -1.97 2.40
C TYR A 95 1.86 -0.81 3.15
N VAL A 96 2.88 -1.09 3.95
CA VAL A 96 3.66 -0.08 4.66
C VAL A 96 5.02 0.02 3.99
N ILE A 97 5.34 1.19 3.46
CA ILE A 97 6.65 1.47 2.85
C ILE A 97 7.45 2.30 3.85
N ALA A 98 8.42 1.66 4.49
CA ALA A 98 9.24 2.25 5.54
C ALA A 98 10.53 1.47 5.76
N ASP A 99 11.61 2.16 6.14
CA ASP A 99 12.83 1.48 6.57
C ASP A 99 12.61 0.63 7.82
N LEU A 100 13.28 -0.52 7.86
CA LEU A 100 13.24 -1.47 8.98
C LEU A 100 14.13 -0.99 10.14
N THR A 101 13.82 0.19 10.66
CA THR A 101 14.48 0.74 11.85
C THR A 101 14.12 -0.09 13.10
N PRO A 102 14.89 0.01 14.20
CA PRO A 102 14.62 -0.80 15.41
C PRO A 102 13.19 -0.64 15.94
N THR A 103 12.62 0.57 15.87
CA THR A 103 11.23 0.80 16.26
C THR A 103 10.24 0.14 15.31
N MET A 104 10.49 0.18 13.99
CA MET A 104 9.65 -0.46 12.99
C MET A 104 9.69 -1.99 13.10
N GLU A 105 10.88 -2.60 13.21
CA GLU A 105 11.00 -4.05 13.39
C GLU A 105 10.33 -4.54 14.67
N ARG A 106 10.39 -3.74 15.75
CA ARG A 106 9.64 -4.02 16.97
C ARG A 106 8.14 -4.04 16.70
N MET A 107 7.61 -3.06 15.96
CA MET A 107 6.18 -3.04 15.60
C MET A 107 5.79 -4.27 14.76
N CYS A 108 6.60 -4.65 13.77
CA CYS A 108 6.35 -5.86 12.98
C CYS A 108 6.23 -7.12 13.85
N LYS A 109 7.14 -7.28 14.83
CA LYS A 109 7.12 -8.41 15.77
C LYS A 109 5.88 -8.39 16.66
N LEU A 110 5.50 -7.23 17.19
CA LEU A 110 4.29 -7.09 18.02
C LEU A 110 3.01 -7.37 17.23
N SER A 111 3.02 -7.12 15.91
CA SER A 111 1.94 -7.46 14.99
C SER A 111 1.99 -8.90 14.47
N ASN A 112 2.86 -9.76 15.02
CA ASN A 112 3.07 -11.15 14.60
C ASN A 112 3.39 -11.31 13.10
N LEU A 113 4.08 -10.33 12.51
CA LEU A 113 4.51 -10.42 11.11
C LEU A 113 5.80 -11.25 11.00
N THR A 114 5.91 -11.98 9.90
CA THR A 114 7.06 -12.82 9.56
C THR A 114 8.04 -12.02 8.71
N LYS A 115 9.33 -12.05 9.06
CA LYS A 115 10.37 -11.38 8.27
C LYS A 115 10.55 -12.12 6.93
N THR A 116 10.73 -11.38 5.84
CA THR A 116 11.07 -11.97 4.54
C THR A 116 12.47 -12.59 4.57
N HIS A 117 12.72 -13.54 3.67
CA HIS A 117 13.99 -14.27 3.62
C HIS A 117 15.19 -13.37 3.33
N ASP A 118 15.02 -12.38 2.44
CA ASP A 118 16.02 -11.35 2.11
C ASP A 118 16.22 -10.33 3.25
N GLY A 119 15.35 -10.35 4.26
CA GLY A 119 15.38 -9.42 5.37
C GLY A 119 14.94 -7.99 5.04
N LEU A 120 14.44 -7.74 3.82
CA LEU A 120 14.03 -6.41 3.34
C LEU A 120 12.56 -6.08 3.60
N GLY A 121 11.83 -6.97 4.27
CA GLY A 121 10.44 -6.74 4.61
C GLY A 121 9.89 -7.67 5.69
N TYR A 122 8.61 -7.48 5.97
CA TYR A 122 7.79 -8.33 6.82
C TYR A 122 6.43 -8.55 6.18
N PHE A 123 5.78 -9.67 6.45
CA PHE A 123 4.43 -9.94 5.97
C PHE A 123 3.65 -10.79 6.97
N GLY A 124 2.32 -10.71 6.93
CA GLY A 124 1.47 -11.53 7.77
C GLY A 124 -0.01 -11.19 7.63
N TYR A 125 -0.85 -11.97 8.30
CA TYR A 125 -2.28 -11.75 8.36
C TYR A 125 -2.69 -11.37 9.78
N VAL A 126 -3.34 -10.22 9.92
CA VAL A 126 -3.85 -9.71 11.19
C VAL A 126 -5.33 -10.06 11.29
N GLU A 127 -5.61 -11.22 11.90
CA GLU A 127 -6.95 -11.84 11.98
C GLU A 127 -8.04 -10.89 12.49
N PRO A 128 -7.86 -10.13 13.61
CA PRO A 128 -8.91 -9.25 14.12
C PRO A 128 -9.36 -8.18 13.11
N TYR A 129 -8.48 -7.83 12.18
CA TYR A 129 -8.75 -6.85 11.12
C TYR A 129 -9.00 -7.51 9.76
N LYS A 130 -9.01 -8.84 9.65
CA LYS A 130 -9.10 -9.57 8.38
C LYS A 130 -8.23 -8.92 7.29
N ALA A 131 -6.99 -8.60 7.66
CA ALA A 131 -6.10 -7.76 6.88
C ALA A 131 -4.78 -8.46 6.64
N TYR A 132 -4.40 -8.62 5.39
CA TYR A 132 -3.02 -8.90 5.02
C TYR A 132 -2.19 -7.62 5.18
N VAL A 133 -1.04 -7.73 5.83
CA VAL A 133 -0.11 -6.63 6.05
C VAL A 133 1.24 -7.02 5.45
N GLU A 134 1.80 -6.14 4.65
CA GLU A 134 3.16 -6.23 4.12
C GLU A 134 3.91 -4.93 4.43
N VAL A 135 5.08 -5.07 5.04
CA VAL A 135 6.02 -3.97 5.30
C VAL A 135 7.21 -4.16 4.37
N ILE A 136 7.50 -3.15 3.57
CA ILE A 136 8.54 -3.19 2.53
C ILE A 136 9.54 -2.06 2.83
N SER A 137 10.83 -2.37 2.92
CA SER A 137 11.87 -1.35 3.02
C SER A 137 12.01 -0.57 1.71
N PHE A 138 12.61 0.62 1.76
CA PHE A 138 12.87 1.37 0.53
C PHE A 138 13.79 0.59 -0.41
N ASP A 139 14.83 -0.04 0.14
CA ASP A 139 15.73 -0.91 -0.63
C ASP A 139 14.99 -2.10 -1.24
N GLY A 140 14.10 -2.73 -0.47
CA GLY A 140 13.26 -3.84 -0.95
C GLY A 140 12.34 -3.42 -2.08
N LEU A 141 11.75 -2.22 -1.99
CA LEU A 141 10.90 -1.66 -3.04
C LEU A 141 11.72 -1.39 -4.31
N VAL A 142 12.88 -0.76 -4.20
CA VAL A 142 13.76 -0.46 -5.34
C VAL A 142 14.26 -1.75 -6.00
N ASN A 143 14.66 -2.75 -5.20
CA ASN A 143 15.10 -4.05 -5.72
C ASN A 143 13.96 -4.75 -6.46
N ALA A 144 12.78 -4.83 -5.85
CA ALA A 144 11.61 -5.46 -6.47
C ALA A 144 11.21 -4.77 -7.77
N VAL A 145 11.23 -3.44 -7.83
CA VAL A 145 10.93 -2.67 -9.04
C VAL A 145 11.99 -2.89 -10.11
N THR A 146 13.26 -2.82 -9.74
CA THR A 146 14.38 -3.02 -10.67
C THR A 146 14.34 -4.43 -11.26
N GLU A 147 14.20 -5.46 -10.44
CA GLU A 147 14.22 -6.85 -10.91
C GLU A 147 12.96 -7.23 -11.69
N ARG A 148 11.76 -6.84 -11.23
CA ARG A 148 10.49 -7.23 -11.88
C ARG A 148 10.19 -6.43 -13.13
N ASN A 149 10.60 -5.16 -13.19
CA ASN A 149 10.34 -4.31 -14.34
C ASN A 149 11.53 -4.20 -15.29
N ARG A 150 12.66 -4.87 -15.03
CA ARG A 150 13.80 -4.88 -15.95
C ARG A 150 13.39 -5.28 -17.37
N ALA A 151 12.71 -6.43 -17.49
CA ALA A 151 12.24 -6.90 -18.80
C ALA A 151 11.22 -5.95 -19.45
N PHE A 152 10.50 -5.16 -18.65
CA PHE A 152 9.56 -4.15 -19.14
C PHE A 152 10.29 -2.88 -19.60
N PHE A 153 11.25 -2.37 -18.83
CA PHE A 153 12.08 -1.23 -19.18
C PHE A 153 12.97 -1.51 -20.38
N ASP A 154 13.55 -2.71 -20.45
CA ASP A 154 14.33 -3.19 -21.60
C ASP A 154 13.48 -3.17 -22.88
N ARG A 155 12.21 -3.59 -22.79
CA ARG A 155 11.28 -3.51 -23.93
C ARG A 155 10.84 -2.11 -24.29
N LEU A 156 10.82 -1.18 -23.34
CA LEU A 156 10.45 0.23 -23.55
C LEU A 156 11.63 1.12 -23.96
N GLY A 157 12.86 0.57 -23.99
CA GLY A 157 14.07 1.35 -24.28
C GLY A 157 14.38 2.41 -23.21
N LEU A 158 13.87 2.23 -21.99
CA LEU A 158 14.13 3.13 -20.87
C LEU A 158 15.38 2.65 -20.12
N PRO A 159 16.25 3.57 -19.65
CA PRO A 159 17.44 3.18 -18.89
C PRO A 159 17.02 2.43 -17.62
N SER A 160 17.57 1.23 -17.43
CA SER A 160 17.23 0.30 -16.35
C SER A 160 18.32 0.21 -15.27
N SER A 161 19.08 1.29 -15.06
CA SER A 161 20.25 1.35 -14.17
C SER A 161 20.13 2.44 -13.13
#